data_AF-A0A2S0KDR3-F1
#
_entry.id   AF-A0A2S0KDR3-F1
#
_cell.length_a   1.000
_cell.length_b   1.000
_cell.length_c   1.000
_cell.angle_alpha   90.00
_cell.angle_beta   90.00
_cell.angle_gamma   90.00
#
_symmetry.space_group_name_H-M   'P 1'
#
loop_
_entity.id
_entity.type
_entity.pdbx_description
1 polymer ?
#
loop_
_entity_poly.entity_id
_entity_poly.type
_entity_poly.pdbx_seq_one_letter_code
_entity_poly.pdbx_strand_id
1 'polypeptide(L)'
;MPNFSLTPAQIRAIAGQWQREGAIVSALDFSSGLGAAGGSASIAGLLHCAHAAETATARLGGSFERLGSAVHRFSELTRHADAEAAGAVASALDGR
;
A
#
# COMPACT_ATOMS: atom_id res chain seq x y z
N MET A 1 12.27 -21.88 -4.92
CA MET A 1 11.66 -20.54 -4.90
C MET A 1 10.91 -20.42 -3.57
N PRO A 2 11.02 -19.33 -2.80
CA PRO A 2 10.29 -19.24 -1.55
C PRO A 2 8.80 -19.16 -1.88
N ASN A 3 8.09 -20.26 -1.67
CA ASN A 3 6.64 -20.28 -1.62
C ASN A 3 6.26 -19.35 -0.47
N PHE A 4 5.56 -18.26 -0.77
CA PHE A 4 5.05 -17.34 0.25
C PHE A 4 4.13 -18.02 1.27
N SER A 5 3.80 -19.32 1.11
CA SER A 5 2.83 -20.07 1.90
C SER A 5 1.47 -19.37 1.96
N LEU A 6 1.17 -18.55 0.95
CA LEU A 6 -0.05 -17.77 0.82
C LEU A 6 -0.69 -18.08 -0.53
N THR A 7 -2.00 -18.29 -0.50
CA THR A 7 -2.82 -18.38 -1.70
C THR A 7 -2.86 -17.03 -2.43
N PRO A 8 -3.12 -17.01 -3.75
CA PRO A 8 -3.30 -15.76 -4.50
C PRO A 8 -4.36 -14.83 -3.90
N ALA A 9 -5.43 -15.39 -3.32
CA ALA A 9 -6.46 -14.63 -2.64
C ALA A 9 -5.92 -13.92 -1.38
N GLN A 10 -5.09 -14.60 -0.58
CA GLN A 10 -4.44 -14.00 0.58
C GLN A 10 -3.46 -12.89 0.18
N ILE A 11 -2.69 -13.09 -0.89
CA ILE A 11 -1.76 -12.07 -1.41
C ILE A 11 -2.53 -10.81 -1.82
N ARG A 12 -3.65 -10.95 -2.55
CA ARG A 12 -4.51 -9.82 -2.92
C ARG A 12 -5.14 -9.13 -1.70
N ALA A 13 -5.57 -9.90 -0.70
CA ALA A 13 -6.13 -9.34 0.52
C ALA A 13 -5.10 -8.48 1.28
N ILE A 14 -3.87 -8.98 1.42
CA ILE A 14 -2.75 -8.26 2.03
C ILE A 14 -2.43 -6.99 1.25
N ALA A 15 -2.30 -7.09 -0.09
CA ALA A 15 -2.05 -5.93 -0.95
C ALA A 15 -3.11 -4.84 -0.77
N GLY A 16 -4.39 -5.23 -0.75
CA GLY A 16 -5.50 -4.30 -0.52
C GLY A 16 -5.49 -3.72 0.90
N GLN A 17 -5.06 -4.48 1.90
CA GLN A 17 -4.90 -3.97 3.27
C GLN A 17 -3.82 -2.89 3.34
N TRP A 18 -2.63 -3.12 2.76
CA TRP A 18 -1.58 -2.11 2.67
C TRP A 18 -2.04 -0.82 2.00
N GLN A 19 -2.81 -0.92 0.91
CA GLN A 19 -3.36 0.26 0.23
C GLN A 19 -4.35 1.03 1.11
N ARG A 20 -5.26 0.32 1.79
CA ARG A 20 -6.24 0.96 2.69
C ARG A 20 -5.56 1.63 3.88
N GLU A 21 -4.63 0.94 4.53
CA GLU A 21 -3.87 1.50 5.66
C GLU A 21 -3.01 2.68 5.21
N GLY A 22 -2.41 2.61 4.01
CA GLY A 22 -1.68 3.72 3.42
C GLY A 22 -2.55 4.96 3.24
N ALA A 23 -3.76 4.81 2.69
CA ALA A 23 -4.70 5.90 2.52
C ALA A 23 -5.14 6.50 3.87
N ILE A 24 -5.40 5.65 4.88
CA ILE A 24 -5.76 6.10 6.23
C ILE A 24 -4.63 6.90 6.87
N VAL A 25 -3.39 6.39 6.81
CA VAL A 25 -2.21 7.07 7.39
C VAL A 25 -1.95 8.40 6.69
N SER A 26 -2.08 8.47 5.36
CA SER A 26 -1.93 9.71 4.59
C SER A 26 -3.01 10.75 4.88
N ALA A 27 -4.18 10.34 5.39
CA ALA A 27 -5.32 11.21 5.65
C ALA A 27 -5.39 11.72 7.10
N LEU A 28 -4.39 11.41 7.94
CA LEU A 28 -4.35 11.93 9.32
C LEU A 28 -4.16 13.45 9.32
N ASP A 29 -5.11 14.15 9.92
CA ASP A 29 -5.06 15.61 10.11
C ASP A 29 -4.53 15.95 11.50
N PHE A 30 -3.39 16.65 11.53
CA PHE A 30 -2.73 17.10 12.77
C PHE A 30 -2.97 18.58 13.07
N SER A 31 -3.60 19.30 12.14
CA SER A 31 -3.90 20.73 12.25
C SER A 31 -5.20 21.04 12.98
N SER A 32 -6.05 20.02 13.18
CA SER A 32 -7.36 20.17 13.82
C SER A 32 -7.26 20.84 15.20
N GLY A 33 -7.97 21.96 15.36
CA GLY A 33 -8.02 22.72 16.62
C GLY A 33 -6.94 23.80 16.82
N LEU A 34 -5.96 23.94 15.93
CA LEU A 34 -4.92 24.98 16.05
C LEU A 34 -5.31 26.35 15.45
N GLY A 35 -6.44 26.42 14.73
CA GLY A 35 -6.80 27.59 13.91
C GLY A 35 -7.23 28.87 14.65
N ALA A 36 -7.41 28.85 15.98
CA ALA A 36 -8.06 29.96 16.70
C ALA A 36 -7.10 30.97 17.37
N ALA A 37 -5.79 30.74 17.38
CA ALA A 37 -4.86 31.51 18.21
C ALA A 37 -3.69 32.12 17.43
N GLY A 38 -4.00 33.10 16.57
CA GLY A 38 -2.98 33.90 15.89
C GLY A 38 -2.13 34.71 16.88
N GLY A 39 -0.82 34.79 16.64
CA GLY A 39 0.11 35.65 17.39
C GLY A 39 0.86 35.01 18.56
N SER A 40 0.57 33.76 18.91
CA SER A 40 1.31 33.03 19.96
C SER A 40 2.48 32.23 19.39
N ALA A 41 3.68 32.43 19.95
CA ALA A 41 4.86 31.62 19.61
C ALA A 41 4.66 30.13 19.91
N SER A 42 3.88 29.79 20.94
CA SER A 42 3.54 28.40 21.27
C SER A 42 2.65 27.78 20.19
N ILE A 43 1.68 28.54 19.66
CA ILE A 43 0.82 28.07 18.56
C ILE A 43 1.64 27.88 17.29
N ALA A 44 2.58 28.78 16.99
CA ALA A 44 3.50 28.60 15.87
C ALA A 44 4.34 27.32 16.01
N GLY A 45 4.82 27.01 17.22
CA GLY A 45 5.52 25.75 17.51
C GLY A 45 4.63 24.52 17.29
N LEU A 46 3.38 24.55 17.77
CA LEU A 46 2.42 23.47 17.55
C LEU A 46 2.09 23.26 16.07
N LEU A 47 1.91 24.34 15.30
CA LEU A 47 1.69 24.28 13.85
C LEU A 47 2.89 23.66 13.12
N HIS A 48 4.11 23.98 13.55
CA HIS A 48 5.31 23.36 12.99
C HIS A 48 5.36 21.86 13.26
N CYS A 49 5.02 21.43 14.48
CA CYS A 49 4.91 20.02 14.83
C CYS A 49 3.82 19.30 14.03
N ALA A 50 2.64 19.91 13.87
CA ALA A 50 1.56 19.38 13.06
C ALA A 50 1.99 19.17 11.61
N HIS A 51 2.64 20.16 11.01
CA HIS A 51 3.15 20.08 9.64
C HIS A 51 4.22 18.99 9.47
N ALA A 52 5.11 18.84 10.45
CA ALA A 52 6.10 17.76 10.44
C ALA A 52 5.44 16.37 10.53
N ALA A 53 4.40 16.24 11.36
CA ALA A 53 3.63 15.00 11.50
C ALA A 53 2.86 14.65 10.20
N GLU A 54 2.20 15.62 9.58
CA GLU A 54 1.54 15.46 8.26
C GLU A 54 2.52 14.99 7.19
N THR A 55 3.69 15.64 7.11
CA THR A 55 4.72 15.27 6.13
C THR A 55 5.24 13.84 6.35
N ALA A 56 5.46 13.47 7.61
CA ALA A 56 5.94 12.13 7.95
C ALA A 56 4.90 11.05 7.64
N THR A 57 3.65 11.29 8.00
CA THR A 57 2.54 10.35 7.79
C THR A 57 2.19 10.21 6.31
N ALA A 58 2.14 11.30 5.54
CA ALA A 58 1.97 11.23 4.08
C ALA A 58 3.06 10.39 3.40
N ARG A 59 4.32 10.51 3.85
CA ARG A 59 5.42 9.69 3.32
C ARG A 59 5.27 8.21 3.67
N LEU A 60 4.82 7.90 4.90
CA LEU A 60 4.57 6.53 5.35
C LEU A 60 3.39 5.91 4.60
N GLY A 61 2.27 6.63 4.51
CA GLY A 61 1.09 6.17 3.79
C GLY A 61 1.37 5.91 2.32
N GLY A 62 2.09 6.80 1.64
CA GLY A 62 2.55 6.56 0.27
C GLY A 62 3.49 5.36 0.12
N SER A 63 4.23 4.99 1.17
CA SER A 63 5.07 3.77 1.16
C SER A 63 4.23 2.50 1.25
N PHE A 64 3.17 2.51 2.06
CA PHE A 64 2.21 1.40 2.15
C PHE A 64 1.43 1.21 0.85
N GLU A 65 0.98 2.30 0.23
CA GLU A 65 0.30 2.25 -1.08
C GLU A 65 1.21 1.66 -2.18
N ARG A 66 2.48 2.08 -2.22
CA ARG A 66 3.46 1.51 -3.17
C ARG A 66 3.71 0.03 -2.92
N LEU A 67 3.85 -0.38 -1.67
CA LEU A 67 4.04 -1.78 -1.32
C LEU A 67 2.83 -2.62 -1.72
N GLY A 68 1.61 -2.19 -1.37
CA GLY A 68 0.39 -2.87 -1.76
C GLY A 68 0.25 -2.98 -3.27
N SER A 69 0.56 -1.92 -4.01
CA SER A 69 0.54 -1.92 -5.48
C SER A 69 1.59 -2.88 -6.08
N ALA A 70 2.79 -2.94 -5.51
CA ALA A 70 3.83 -3.87 -5.94
C ALA A 70 3.43 -5.34 -5.70
N VAL A 71 2.88 -5.64 -4.52
CA VAL A 71 2.39 -7.00 -4.18
C VAL A 71 1.22 -7.41 -5.06
N HIS A 72 0.28 -6.49 -5.32
CA HIS A 72 -0.83 -6.73 -6.24
C HIS A 72 -0.33 -7.04 -7.67
N ARG A 73 0.58 -6.21 -8.20
CA ARG A 73 1.17 -6.40 -9.52
C ARG A 73 1.91 -7.74 -9.62
N PHE A 74 2.70 -8.08 -8.60
CA PHE A 74 3.37 -9.37 -8.53
C PHE A 74 2.36 -10.52 -8.61
N SER A 75 1.28 -10.48 -7.83
CA SER A 75 0.24 -11.51 -7.84
C SER A 75 -0.38 -11.72 -9.22
N GLU A 76 -0.64 -10.64 -9.98
CA GLU A 76 -1.23 -10.76 -11.32
C GLU A 76 -0.23 -11.33 -12.33
N LEU A 77 1.04 -10.91 -12.28
CA LEU A 77 2.09 -11.46 -13.14
C LEU A 77 2.28 -12.96 -12.90
N THR A 78 2.33 -13.39 -11.65
CA THR A 78 2.45 -14.81 -11.32
C THR A 78 1.24 -15.62 -11.79
N ARG A 79 0.01 -15.10 -11.61
CA ARG A 79 -1.21 -15.76 -12.10
C ARG A 79 -1.21 -15.92 -13.61
N HIS A 80 -0.76 -14.91 -14.35
CA HIS A 80 -0.70 -14.96 -15.80
C HIS A 80 0.33 -16.01 -16.27
N ALA A 81 1.54 -15.98 -15.71
CA ALA A 81 2.58 -16.95 -16.04
C ALA A 81 2.17 -18.39 -15.73
N ASP A 82 1.46 -18.62 -14.61
CA ASP A 82 0.95 -19.95 -14.25
C ASP A 82 -0.11 -20.45 -15.24
N ALA A 83 -1.01 -19.57 -15.69
CA ALA A 83 -2.01 -19.91 -16.71
C ALA A 83 -1.38 -20.22 -18.08
N GLU A 84 -0.36 -19.47 -18.49
CA GLU A 84 0.39 -19.74 -19.72
C GLU A 84 1.12 -21.09 -19.65
N ALA A 85 1.77 -21.37 -18.52
CA ALA A 85 2.44 -22.65 -18.29
C ALA A 85 1.45 -23.83 -18.33
N ALA A 86 0.29 -23.70 -17.67
CA ALA A 86 -0.76 -24.70 -17.70
C ALA A 86 -1.30 -24.95 -19.12
N GLY A 87 -1.52 -23.89 -19.90
CA GLY A 87 -1.96 -23.99 -21.30
C GLY A 87 -0.92 -24.67 -22.21
N ALA A 88 0.36 -24.39 -22.00
CA ALA A 88 1.44 -25.04 -22.74
C ALA A 88 1.52 -26.55 -22.42
N VAL A 89 1.35 -26.93 -21.15
CA VAL A 89 1.30 -28.35 -20.74
C VAL A 89 0.08 -29.06 -21.35
N ALA A 90 -1.11 -28.44 -21.32
CA ALA A 90 -2.31 -29.03 -21.91
C ALA A 90 -2.13 -29.28 -23.42
N SER A 91 -1.63 -28.27 -24.15
CA SER A 91 -1.36 -28.38 -25.59
C SER A 91 -0.37 -29.51 -25.92
N ALA A 92 0.64 -29.72 -25.08
CA ALA A 92 1.63 -30.79 -25.26
C ALA A 92 1.05 -32.19 -25.01
N LEU A 93 -0.01 -32.31 -24.20
CA LEU A 93 -0.70 -33.57 -23.94
C LEU A 93 -1.71 -33.90 -25.05
N ASP A 94 -2.41 -32.90 -25.60
CA ASP A 94 -3.40 -33.06 -26.67
C ASP A 94 -2.77 -33.36 -28.04
N GLY A 95 -1.48 -33.02 -28.24
CA GLY A 95 -0.72 -33.30 -29.46
C GLY A 95 -0.09 -34.70 -29.53
N ARG A 96 -0.42 -35.61 -28.61
CA ARG A 96 0.01 -37.02 -28.59
C ARG A 96 -1.14 -37.94 -28.97
#